data_AF-A0A183H7N0-F1
#
_entry.id   AF-A0A183H7N0-F1
#
_cell.length_a   1.000
_cell.length_b   1.000
_cell.length_c   1.000
_cell.angle_alpha   90.00
_cell.angle_beta   90.00
_cell.angle_gamma   90.00
#
_symmetry.space_group_name_H-M   'P 1'
#
loop_
_entity.id
_entity.type
_entity.pdbx_description
1 polymer ?
#
loop_
_entity_poly.entity_id
_entity_poly.type
_entity_poly.pdbx_seq_one_letter_code
_entity_poly.pdbx_strand_id
1 'polypeptide(L)'
;FQTLIPFFVAGLGQICTGLFFERAQHWWLFLYVPETFILVPALLGLKGNLEVTYASRFCTLSNAGQMNEAKEVFVIARFNFCLIELQAIILSFFAALLSSAISLISCNFKQSHAMVILSSSIYTAFLSSLIIGFVMIAIVVSTRRYGIDPDNITAPLTATLSDFITLIMLIGLGTLVVYVYVGKLYILNIAMVLCLLCITPFLTYYAAKDPRTRTVLKDGWFAVTAAIIVGCSSAQAHQPLRAEAKSKSRNFEPIVNTVSDFSCSGLLLQSAIVIFPGIAALHPLIAGAFVK
;
A
#
# COMPACT_ATOMS: atom_id res chain seq x y z
N PHE A 1 0.65 23.18 16.20
CA PHE A 1 -0.55 23.35 15.35
C PHE A 1 -0.35 22.90 13.91
N GLN A 2 0.77 23.21 13.26
CA GLN A 2 0.99 22.85 11.84
C GLN A 2 0.86 21.35 11.52
N THR A 3 1.22 20.47 12.45
CA THR A 3 1.11 19.00 12.30
C THR A 3 -0.27 18.44 12.63
N LEU A 4 -1.05 19.11 13.50
CA LEU A 4 -2.33 18.60 14.01
C LEU A 4 -3.33 18.34 12.88
N ILE A 5 -3.46 19.29 11.94
CA ILE A 5 -4.39 19.21 10.82
C ILE A 5 -4.00 18.06 9.86
N PRO A 6 -2.75 17.96 9.38
CA PRO A 6 -2.30 16.82 8.58
C PRO A 6 -2.53 15.46 9.24
N PHE A 7 -2.25 15.33 10.55
CA PHE A 7 -2.50 14.09 11.28
C PHE A 7 -3.99 13.75 11.39
N PHE A 8 -4.84 14.75 11.61
CA PHE A 8 -6.28 14.53 11.67
C PHE A 8 -6.85 14.11 10.30
N VAL A 9 -6.44 14.80 9.23
CA VAL A 9 -6.81 14.46 7.85
C VAL A 9 -6.31 13.06 7.48
N ALA A 10 -5.08 12.72 7.86
CA ALA A 10 -4.52 11.39 7.70
C ALA A 10 -5.36 10.34 8.46
N GLY A 11 -5.65 10.56 9.73
CA GLY A 11 -6.47 9.66 10.54
C GLY A 11 -7.84 9.38 9.89
N LEU A 12 -8.54 10.43 9.45
CA LEU A 12 -9.80 10.29 8.71
C LEU A 12 -9.62 9.54 7.40
N GLY A 13 -8.56 9.83 6.63
CA GLY A 13 -8.23 9.14 5.40
C GLY A 13 -8.04 7.63 5.60
N GLN A 14 -7.33 7.23 6.67
CA GLN A 14 -7.13 5.82 7.01
C GLN A 14 -8.43 5.12 7.41
N ILE A 15 -9.29 5.79 8.18
CA ILE A 15 -10.63 5.27 8.51
C ILE A 15 -11.45 5.07 7.23
N CYS A 16 -11.45 6.06 6.33
CA CYS A 16 -12.12 5.96 5.03
C CYS A 16 -11.59 4.80 4.19
N THR A 17 -10.27 4.60 4.15
CA THR A 17 -9.63 3.46 3.45
C THR A 17 -10.08 2.13 4.06
N GLY A 18 -10.14 2.03 5.39
CA GLY A 18 -10.63 0.84 6.10
C GLY A 18 -12.09 0.52 5.80
N LEU A 19 -12.97 1.52 5.84
CA LEU A 19 -14.40 1.37 5.50
C LEU A 19 -14.59 1.02 4.01
N PHE A 20 -13.81 1.64 3.13
CA PHE A 20 -13.80 1.29 1.71
C PHE A 20 -13.36 -0.15 1.51
N PHE A 21 -12.30 -0.58 2.20
CA PHE A 21 -11.84 -1.97 2.14
C PHE A 21 -12.92 -2.94 2.59
N GLU A 22 -13.59 -2.66 3.72
CA GLU A 22 -14.69 -3.46 4.25
C GLU A 22 -15.79 -3.67 3.20
N ARG A 23 -16.21 -2.61 2.53
CA ARG A 23 -17.20 -2.73 1.45
C ARG A 23 -16.66 -3.52 0.26
N ALA A 24 -15.40 -3.31 -0.10
CA ALA A 24 -14.75 -3.97 -1.22
C ALA A 24 -14.56 -5.48 -1.01
N GLN A 25 -14.54 -5.98 0.24
CA GLN A 25 -14.40 -7.42 0.54
C GLN A 25 -15.51 -8.29 -0.10
N HIS A 26 -16.64 -7.67 -0.43
CA HIS A 26 -17.78 -8.33 -1.07
C HIS A 26 -17.77 -8.20 -2.59
N TRP A 27 -16.75 -7.59 -3.18
CA TRP A 27 -16.66 -7.39 -4.62
C TRP A 27 -16.06 -8.60 -5.32
N TRP A 28 -16.25 -8.64 -6.64
CA TRP A 28 -15.90 -9.78 -7.50
C TRP A 28 -14.46 -10.28 -7.31
N LEU A 29 -13.48 -9.38 -7.17
CA LEU A 29 -12.08 -9.73 -6.96
C LEU A 29 -11.88 -10.65 -5.75
N PHE A 30 -12.41 -10.27 -4.58
CA PHE A 30 -12.22 -11.03 -3.35
C PHE A 30 -13.09 -12.29 -3.26
N LEU A 31 -14.21 -12.31 -3.98
CA LEU A 31 -15.05 -13.50 -4.11
C LEU A 31 -14.44 -14.53 -5.06
N TYR A 32 -13.80 -14.08 -6.15
CA TYR A 32 -13.16 -14.94 -7.14
C TYR A 32 -11.77 -15.40 -6.67
N VAL A 33 -10.99 -14.53 -6.04
CA VAL A 33 -9.63 -14.79 -5.53
C VAL A 33 -9.54 -14.40 -4.04
N PRO A 34 -9.98 -15.26 -3.11
CA PRO A 34 -9.89 -14.98 -1.68
C PRO A 34 -8.46 -14.77 -1.16
N GLU A 35 -7.46 -15.29 -1.85
CA GLU A 35 -6.05 -15.11 -1.53
C GLU A 35 -5.61 -13.64 -1.59
N THR A 36 -6.34 -12.78 -2.31
CA THR A 36 -6.10 -11.33 -2.33
C THR A 36 -6.20 -10.71 -0.92
N PHE A 37 -6.92 -11.35 0.03
CA PHE A 37 -6.92 -10.91 1.43
C PHE A 37 -5.54 -10.98 2.11
N ILE A 38 -4.67 -11.90 1.67
CA ILE A 38 -3.28 -12.01 2.16
C ILE A 38 -2.41 -10.94 1.52
N LEU A 39 -2.68 -10.65 0.24
CA LEU A 39 -1.90 -9.69 -0.54
C LEU A 39 -2.12 -8.24 -0.10
N VAL A 40 -3.35 -7.84 0.26
CA VAL A 40 -3.70 -6.44 0.63
C VAL A 40 -2.76 -5.85 1.70
N PRO A 41 -2.65 -6.41 2.92
CA PRO A 41 -1.77 -5.85 3.95
C PRO A 41 -0.28 -5.92 3.60
N ALA A 42 0.14 -6.93 2.83
CA ALA A 42 1.51 -7.02 2.34
C ALA A 42 1.85 -5.88 1.36
N LEU A 43 0.94 -5.59 0.42
CA LEU A 43 1.08 -4.49 -0.53
C LEU A 43 1.04 -3.12 0.17
N LEU A 44 0.09 -2.91 1.09
CA LEU A 44 -0.04 -1.65 1.83
C LEU A 44 1.17 -1.40 2.74
N GLY A 45 1.61 -2.40 3.51
CA GLY A 45 2.78 -2.28 4.37
C GLY A 45 4.08 -2.03 3.60
N LEU A 46 4.24 -2.67 2.44
CA LEU A 46 5.32 -2.39 1.49
C LEU A 46 5.27 -0.93 1.00
N LYS A 47 4.10 -0.51 0.49
CA LYS A 47 3.86 0.80 -0.13
C LYS A 47 4.09 1.96 0.81
N GLY A 48 3.47 1.92 1.99
CA GLY A 48 3.64 2.94 3.02
C GLY A 48 5.11 3.14 3.37
N ASN A 49 5.89 2.05 3.50
CA ASN A 49 7.31 2.14 3.84
C ASN A 49 8.16 2.74 2.70
N LEU A 50 7.88 2.37 1.45
CA LEU A 50 8.60 2.92 0.29
C LEU A 50 8.39 4.42 0.16
N GLU A 51 7.15 4.86 0.29
CA GLU A 51 6.76 6.25 0.00
C GLU A 51 7.06 7.19 1.17
N VAL A 52 6.96 6.72 2.41
CA VAL A 52 7.46 7.46 3.58
C VAL A 52 8.98 7.62 3.52
N THR A 53 9.71 6.57 3.13
CA THR A 53 11.17 6.64 2.94
C THR A 53 11.55 7.61 1.81
N TYR A 54 10.76 7.64 0.75
CA TYR A 54 10.93 8.61 -0.32
C TYR A 54 10.69 10.05 0.15
N ALA A 55 9.57 10.28 0.84
CA ALA A 55 9.20 11.58 1.40
C ALA A 55 10.27 12.08 2.38
N SER A 56 10.78 11.23 3.27
CA SER A 56 11.79 11.62 4.26
C SER A 56 13.12 12.04 3.62
N ARG A 57 13.54 11.39 2.53
CA ARG A 57 14.71 11.83 1.76
C ARG A 57 14.50 13.18 1.11
N PHE A 58 13.33 13.38 0.52
CA PHE A 58 12.96 14.65 -0.09
C PHE A 58 12.98 15.78 0.94
N CYS A 59 12.41 15.51 2.11
CA CYS A 59 12.39 16.40 3.27
C CYS A 59 13.80 16.74 3.75
N THR A 60 14.66 15.73 3.95
CA THR A 60 16.05 15.93 4.40
C THR A 60 16.86 16.77 3.42
N LEU A 61 16.72 16.50 2.12
CA LEU A 61 17.40 17.26 1.07
C LEU A 61 16.88 18.70 0.96
N SER A 62 15.59 18.91 1.22
CA SER A 62 14.97 20.24 1.29
C SER A 62 15.50 21.02 2.50
N ASN A 63 15.52 20.40 3.68
CA ASN A 63 15.95 21.04 4.93
C ASN A 63 17.47 21.30 4.96
N ALA A 64 18.26 20.49 4.26
CA ALA A 64 19.70 20.71 4.07
C ALA A 64 20.04 21.86 3.10
N GLY A 65 19.03 22.53 2.51
CA GLY A 65 19.24 23.61 1.53
C GLY A 65 19.84 23.14 0.20
N GLN A 66 19.83 21.83 -0.07
CA GLN A 66 20.41 21.22 -1.28
C GLN A 66 19.44 21.20 -2.47
N MET A 67 18.35 21.95 -2.36
CA MET A 67 17.27 21.99 -3.33
C MET A 67 16.85 23.43 -3.57
N ASN A 68 17.77 24.39 -3.75
CA ASN A 68 17.39 25.81 -3.79
C ASN A 68 16.62 26.17 -5.07
N GLU A 69 16.88 25.46 -6.16
CA GLU A 69 16.20 25.64 -7.44
C GLU A 69 15.20 24.52 -7.76
N ALA A 70 14.11 24.86 -8.45
CA ALA A 70 13.15 23.87 -8.95
C ALA A 70 13.81 22.81 -9.84
N LYS A 71 14.85 23.19 -10.60
CA LYS A 71 15.62 22.25 -11.44
C LYS A 71 16.29 21.17 -10.61
N GLU A 72 16.87 21.51 -9.46
CA GLU A 72 17.52 20.54 -8.56
C GLU A 72 16.50 19.56 -7.97
N VAL A 73 15.33 20.08 -7.55
CA VAL A 73 14.20 19.27 -7.08
C VAL A 73 13.79 18.24 -8.14
N PHE A 74 13.63 18.66 -9.40
CA PHE A 74 13.28 17.76 -10.50
C PHE A 74 14.38 16.72 -10.80
N VAL A 75 15.65 17.12 -10.74
CA VAL A 75 16.77 16.19 -10.95
C VAL A 75 16.82 15.14 -9.84
N ILE A 76 16.55 15.51 -8.59
CA ILE A 76 16.51 14.55 -7.47
C ILE A 76 15.26 13.66 -7.56
N ALA A 77 14.12 14.26 -7.95
CA ALA A 77 12.84 13.58 -8.10
C ALA A 77 12.96 12.42 -9.08
N ARG A 78 13.54 12.66 -10.26
CA ARG A 78 13.58 11.65 -11.32
C ARG A 78 14.32 10.36 -10.92
N PHE A 79 15.42 10.47 -10.17
CA PHE A 79 16.22 9.31 -9.77
C PHE A 79 15.55 8.54 -8.64
N ASN A 80 15.01 9.25 -7.65
CA ASN A 80 14.26 8.62 -6.58
C ASN A 80 12.96 7.99 -7.09
N PHE A 81 12.27 8.63 -8.03
CA PHE A 81 11.08 8.08 -8.67
C PHE A 81 11.39 6.77 -9.41
N CYS A 82 12.48 6.74 -10.19
CA CYS A 82 12.97 5.53 -10.83
C CYS A 82 13.30 4.40 -9.83
N LEU A 83 13.85 4.77 -8.66
CA LEU A 83 14.16 3.82 -7.59
C LEU A 83 12.89 3.24 -6.94
N ILE A 84 11.87 4.08 -6.68
CA ILE A 84 10.60 3.63 -6.11
C ILE A 84 9.88 2.71 -7.09
N GLU A 85 9.82 3.06 -8.38
CA GLU A 85 9.21 2.20 -9.40
C GLU A 85 9.88 0.83 -9.47
N LEU A 86 11.21 0.81 -9.47
CA LEU A 86 11.98 -0.42 -9.41
C LEU A 86 11.62 -1.25 -8.16
N GLN A 87 11.65 -0.62 -6.99
CA GLN A 87 11.34 -1.27 -5.72
C GLN A 87 9.91 -1.80 -5.71
N ALA A 88 8.93 -1.01 -6.17
CA ALA A 88 7.53 -1.38 -6.24
C ALA A 88 7.32 -2.63 -7.10
N ILE A 89 7.92 -2.71 -8.30
CA ILE A 89 7.79 -3.87 -9.19
C ILE A 89 8.41 -5.12 -8.55
N ILE A 90 9.64 -5.04 -8.06
CA ILE A 90 10.35 -6.20 -7.51
C ILE A 90 9.66 -6.71 -6.24
N LEU A 91 9.29 -5.80 -5.34
CA LEU A 91 8.75 -6.15 -4.04
C LEU A 91 7.28 -6.61 -4.12
N SER A 92 6.50 -6.07 -5.07
CA SER A 92 5.15 -6.57 -5.34
C SER A 92 5.15 -7.98 -5.97
N PHE A 93 6.16 -8.29 -6.79
CA PHE A 93 6.40 -9.64 -7.28
C PHE A 93 6.72 -10.61 -6.12
N PHE A 94 7.63 -10.24 -5.21
CA PHE A 94 7.92 -11.04 -4.02
C PHE A 94 6.70 -11.20 -3.10
N ALA A 95 5.92 -10.13 -2.87
CA ALA A 95 4.69 -10.19 -2.09
C ALA A 95 3.66 -11.15 -2.70
N ALA A 96 3.51 -11.15 -4.04
CA ALA A 96 2.63 -12.07 -4.73
C ALA A 96 3.11 -13.53 -4.65
N LEU A 97 4.41 -13.77 -4.77
CA LEU A 97 5.00 -15.11 -4.59
C LEU A 97 4.77 -15.62 -3.16
N LEU A 98 5.03 -14.79 -2.15
CA LEU A 98 4.82 -15.15 -0.75
C LEU A 98 3.34 -15.42 -0.45
N SER A 99 2.45 -14.55 -0.92
CA SER A 99 1.00 -14.74 -0.79
C SER A 99 0.53 -16.04 -1.45
N SER A 100 1.09 -16.38 -2.62
CA SER A 100 0.79 -17.63 -3.32
C SER A 100 1.34 -18.85 -2.59
N ALA A 101 2.52 -18.76 -2.00
CA ALA A 101 3.13 -19.82 -1.19
C ALA A 101 2.33 -20.11 0.09
N ILE A 102 1.83 -19.06 0.77
CA ILE A 102 0.96 -19.22 1.94
C ILE A 102 -0.37 -19.89 1.56
N SER A 103 -0.92 -19.55 0.38
CA SER A 103 -2.12 -20.21 -0.14
C SER A 103 -1.89 -21.69 -0.48
N LEU A 104 -0.72 -22.04 -1.04
CA LEU A 104 -0.32 -23.43 -1.28
C LEU A 104 -0.33 -24.28 -0.01
N ILE A 105 0.23 -23.77 1.08
CA ILE A 105 0.29 -24.46 2.37
C ILE A 105 -1.11 -24.67 2.97
N SER A 106 -2.05 -23.78 2.66
CA SER A 106 -3.43 -23.82 3.17
C SER A 106 -4.37 -24.75 2.36
N CYS A 107 -3.84 -25.59 1.46
CA CYS A 107 -4.55 -26.58 0.64
C CYS A 107 -5.68 -26.07 -0.29
N ASN A 108 -5.77 -24.76 -0.55
CA ASN A 108 -6.81 -24.15 -1.41
C ASN A 108 -6.29 -23.64 -2.76
N PHE A 109 -5.10 -24.07 -3.19
CA PHE A 109 -4.40 -23.44 -4.29
C PHE A 109 -4.94 -23.81 -5.67
N LYS A 110 -5.38 -22.79 -6.43
CA LYS A 110 -5.61 -22.88 -7.87
C LYS A 110 -4.55 -22.08 -8.61
N GLN A 111 -3.93 -22.70 -9.62
CA GLN A 111 -2.93 -22.03 -10.46
C GLN A 111 -3.46 -20.74 -11.12
N SER A 112 -4.76 -20.69 -11.42
CA SER A 112 -5.43 -19.50 -11.94
C SER A 112 -5.36 -18.31 -10.99
N HIS A 113 -5.50 -18.55 -9.68
CA HIS A 113 -5.48 -17.51 -8.66
C HIS A 113 -4.09 -16.91 -8.52
N ALA A 114 -3.04 -17.74 -8.54
CA ALA A 114 -1.65 -17.28 -8.46
C ALA A 114 -1.31 -16.28 -9.57
N MET A 115 -1.75 -16.55 -10.80
CA MET A 115 -1.54 -15.64 -11.93
C MET A 115 -2.27 -14.31 -11.73
N VAL A 116 -3.52 -14.34 -11.26
CA VAL A 116 -4.29 -13.11 -10.98
C VAL A 116 -3.63 -12.29 -9.87
N ILE A 117 -3.21 -12.93 -8.77
CA ILE A 117 -2.51 -12.28 -7.64
C ILE A 117 -1.22 -11.63 -8.12
N LEU A 118 -0.41 -12.35 -8.90
CA LEU A 118 0.87 -11.86 -9.40
C LEU A 118 0.72 -10.65 -10.31
N SER A 119 -0.14 -10.76 -11.32
CA SER A 119 -0.33 -9.67 -12.27
C SER A 119 -1.01 -8.46 -11.64
N SER A 120 -2.05 -8.67 -10.82
CA SER A 120 -2.74 -7.57 -10.13
C SER A 120 -1.83 -6.86 -9.13
N SER A 121 -0.99 -7.58 -8.39
CA SER A 121 0.00 -7.01 -7.47
C SER A 121 0.98 -6.08 -8.20
N ILE A 122 1.57 -6.56 -9.30
CA ILE A 122 2.57 -5.79 -10.07
C ILE A 122 1.94 -4.56 -10.72
N TYR A 123 0.79 -4.71 -11.39
CA TYR A 123 0.12 -3.57 -12.03
C TYR A 123 -0.32 -2.52 -11.00
N THR A 124 -0.82 -2.98 -9.86
CA THR A 124 -1.20 -2.11 -8.75
C THR A 124 -0.01 -1.34 -8.24
N ALA A 125 1.08 -2.03 -7.89
CA ALA A 125 2.27 -1.41 -7.33
C ALA A 125 2.88 -0.42 -8.31
N PHE A 126 2.99 -0.77 -9.60
CA PHE A 126 3.46 0.12 -10.65
C PHE A 126 2.56 1.37 -10.79
N LEU A 127 1.26 1.19 -11.07
CA LEU A 127 0.40 2.31 -11.39
C LEU A 127 0.14 3.23 -10.19
N SER A 128 -0.02 2.66 -9.00
CA SER A 128 -0.17 3.47 -7.79
C SER A 128 1.13 4.21 -7.45
N SER A 129 2.32 3.61 -7.65
CA SER A 129 3.60 4.28 -7.35
C SER A 129 3.83 5.45 -8.28
N LEU A 130 3.43 5.32 -9.55
CA LEU A 130 3.48 6.43 -10.49
C LEU A 130 2.65 7.61 -9.97
N ILE A 131 1.39 7.35 -9.63
CA ILE A 131 0.47 8.39 -9.15
C ILE A 131 0.98 9.03 -7.86
N ILE A 132 1.34 8.21 -6.88
CA ILE A 132 1.72 8.71 -5.57
C ILE A 132 3.07 9.44 -5.65
N GLY A 133 4.01 8.97 -6.47
CA GLY A 133 5.26 9.69 -6.71
C GLY A 133 5.04 11.10 -7.26
N PHE A 134 4.11 11.28 -8.21
CA PHE A 134 3.73 12.62 -8.69
C PHE A 134 3.04 13.47 -7.62
N VAL A 135 2.11 12.88 -6.87
CA VAL A 135 1.43 13.55 -5.75
C VAL A 135 2.44 14.02 -4.71
N MET A 136 3.45 13.20 -4.38
CA MET A 136 4.49 13.55 -3.43
C MET A 136 5.30 14.78 -3.89
N ILE A 137 5.74 14.78 -5.16
CA ILE A 137 6.46 15.93 -5.74
C ILE A 137 5.58 17.18 -5.66
N ALA A 138 4.29 17.07 -5.97
CA ALA A 138 3.34 18.17 -5.88
C ALA A 138 3.18 18.68 -4.44
N ILE A 139 3.06 17.80 -3.45
CA ILE A 139 2.97 18.15 -2.03
C ILE A 139 4.23 18.90 -1.60
N VAL A 140 5.43 18.39 -1.89
CA VAL A 140 6.69 19.03 -1.49
C VAL A 140 6.86 20.40 -2.13
N VAL A 141 6.64 20.52 -3.44
CA VAL A 141 6.74 21.80 -4.15
C VAL A 141 5.72 22.81 -3.59
N SER A 142 4.50 22.37 -3.29
CA SER A 142 3.45 23.23 -2.73
C SER A 142 3.81 23.69 -1.31
N THR A 143 4.19 22.75 -0.44
CA THR A 143 4.51 23.02 0.98
C THR A 143 5.65 24.02 1.09
N ARG A 144 6.64 23.89 0.20
CA ARG A 144 7.74 24.85 0.07
C ARG A 144 7.28 26.24 -0.38
N ARG A 145 6.38 26.35 -1.35
CA ARG A 145 5.86 27.66 -1.81
C ARG A 145 5.15 28.42 -0.69
N TYR A 146 4.57 27.72 0.26
CA TYR A 146 3.90 28.30 1.43
C TYR A 146 4.83 28.48 2.65
N GLY A 147 6.12 28.14 2.55
CA GLY A 147 7.09 28.30 3.64
C GLY A 147 6.80 27.43 4.86
N ILE A 148 6.07 26.32 4.68
CA ILE A 148 5.78 25.35 5.73
C ILE A 148 6.82 24.22 5.63
N ASP A 149 7.22 23.64 6.76
CA ASP A 149 8.13 22.49 6.75
C ASP A 149 7.47 21.29 6.06
N PRO A 150 8.09 20.73 4.99
CA PRO A 150 7.52 19.62 4.24
C PRO A 150 7.32 18.38 5.12
N ASP A 151 8.17 18.14 6.11
CA ASP A 151 8.12 16.99 7.02
C ASP A 151 6.79 16.91 7.80
N ASN A 152 6.23 18.07 8.16
CA ASN A 152 5.02 18.16 9.00
C ASN A 152 3.73 17.79 8.27
N ILE A 153 3.71 17.93 6.94
CA ILE A 153 2.53 17.70 6.10
C ILE A 153 2.73 16.44 5.25
N THR A 154 3.90 16.31 4.65
CA THR A 154 4.15 15.33 3.57
C THR A 154 4.09 13.90 4.08
N ALA A 155 4.72 13.60 5.21
CA ALA A 155 4.76 12.24 5.75
C ALA A 155 3.36 11.68 6.11
N PRO A 156 2.54 12.37 6.95
CA PRO A 156 1.21 11.87 7.27
C PRO A 156 0.28 11.87 6.05
N LEU A 157 0.32 12.90 5.20
CA LEU A 157 -0.55 12.97 4.03
C LEU A 157 -0.24 11.87 3.01
N THR A 158 1.05 11.67 2.70
CA THR A 158 1.49 10.65 1.73
C THR A 158 1.13 9.25 2.19
N ALA A 159 1.30 8.92 3.47
CA ALA A 159 0.95 7.59 3.98
C ALA A 159 -0.53 7.23 3.72
N THR A 160 -1.42 8.21 3.87
CA THR A 160 -2.87 7.95 3.75
C THR A 160 -3.38 7.95 2.32
N LEU A 161 -2.84 8.84 1.48
CA LEU A 161 -3.08 8.80 0.04
C LEU A 161 -2.50 7.52 -0.57
N SER A 162 -1.35 7.07 -0.07
CA SER A 162 -0.71 5.84 -0.51
C SER A 162 -1.62 4.64 -0.35
N ASP A 163 -2.12 4.45 0.87
CA ASP A 163 -2.93 3.29 1.21
C ASP A 163 -4.26 3.32 0.45
N PHE A 164 -4.90 4.49 0.37
CA PHE A 164 -6.16 4.65 -0.36
C PHE A 164 -6.01 4.39 -1.86
N ILE A 165 -5.02 5.02 -2.51
CA ILE A 165 -4.78 4.87 -3.95
C ILE A 165 -4.36 3.43 -4.27
N THR A 166 -3.47 2.84 -3.47
CA THR A 166 -3.03 1.45 -3.65
C THR A 166 -4.21 0.49 -3.55
N LEU A 167 -5.08 0.67 -2.55
CA LEU A 167 -6.23 -0.19 -2.38
C LEU A 167 -7.23 -0.08 -3.54
N ILE A 168 -7.55 1.14 -3.98
CA ILE A 168 -8.42 1.36 -5.15
C ILE A 168 -7.81 0.73 -6.41
N MET A 169 -6.51 0.92 -6.63
CA MET A 169 -5.82 0.34 -7.77
C MET A 169 -5.81 -1.18 -7.71
N LEU A 170 -5.62 -1.77 -6.52
CA LEU A 170 -5.67 -3.22 -6.33
C LEU A 170 -7.02 -3.79 -6.72
N ILE A 171 -8.09 -3.15 -6.27
CA ILE A 171 -9.46 -3.60 -6.53
C ILE A 171 -9.79 -3.43 -8.01
N GLY A 172 -9.49 -2.27 -8.59
CA GLY A 172 -9.78 -1.97 -9.99
C GLY A 172 -8.98 -2.84 -10.95
N LEU A 173 -7.66 -2.87 -10.81
CA LEU A 173 -6.77 -3.65 -11.67
C LEU A 173 -6.90 -5.15 -11.41
N GLY A 174 -7.10 -5.57 -10.16
CA GLY A 174 -7.39 -6.97 -9.84
C GLY A 174 -8.66 -7.46 -10.53
N THR A 175 -9.74 -6.68 -10.46
CA THR A 175 -10.99 -7.01 -11.16
C THR A 175 -10.78 -7.05 -12.67
N LEU A 176 -10.03 -6.09 -13.24
CA LEU A 176 -9.69 -6.08 -14.66
C LEU A 176 -8.89 -7.32 -15.08
N VAL A 177 -7.91 -7.74 -14.27
CA VAL A 177 -7.12 -8.95 -14.52
C VAL A 177 -8.00 -10.21 -14.47
N VAL A 178 -8.97 -10.28 -13.56
CA VAL A 178 -9.95 -11.38 -13.55
C VAL A 178 -10.75 -11.40 -14.85
N TYR A 179 -11.21 -10.24 -15.35
CA TYR A 179 -11.91 -10.17 -16.64
C TYR A 179 -11.03 -10.61 -17.82
N VAL A 180 -9.77 -10.16 -17.88
CA VAL A 180 -8.78 -10.57 -18.90
C VAL A 180 -8.55 -12.07 -18.86
N TYR A 181 -8.50 -12.65 -17.67
CA TYR A 181 -8.34 -14.09 -17.48
C TYR A 181 -9.56 -14.88 -17.97
N VAL A 182 -10.77 -14.49 -17.56
CA VAL A 182 -12.03 -15.12 -18.00
C VAL A 182 -12.23 -14.98 -19.51
N GLY A 183 -11.82 -13.85 -20.09
CA GLY A 183 -11.80 -13.60 -21.54
C GLY A 183 -10.73 -14.39 -22.31
N LYS A 184 -10.01 -15.32 -21.66
CA LYS A 184 -8.92 -16.14 -22.23
C LYS A 184 -7.75 -15.34 -22.82
N LEU A 185 -7.57 -14.09 -22.41
CA LEU A 185 -6.46 -13.22 -22.83
C LEU A 185 -5.23 -13.37 -21.90
N TYR A 186 -4.99 -14.57 -21.36
CA TYR A 186 -3.93 -14.82 -20.38
C TYR A 186 -2.52 -14.62 -20.99
N ILE A 187 -2.33 -14.91 -22.27
CA ILE A 187 -1.03 -14.71 -22.96
C ILE A 187 -0.65 -13.22 -22.97
N LEU A 188 -1.60 -12.33 -23.28
CA LEU A 188 -1.38 -10.90 -23.28
C LEU A 188 -1.00 -10.40 -21.87
N ASN A 189 -1.70 -10.90 -20.84
CA ASN A 189 -1.39 -10.57 -19.45
C ASN A 189 0.04 -10.99 -19.05
N ILE A 190 0.45 -12.22 -19.39
CA ILE A 190 1.82 -12.70 -19.13
C ILE A 190 2.83 -11.83 -19.86
N ALA A 191 2.60 -11.52 -21.13
CA ALA A 191 3.49 -10.65 -21.91
C ALA A 191 3.65 -9.27 -21.26
N MET A 192 2.58 -8.67 -20.75
CA MET A 192 2.61 -7.38 -20.06
C MET A 192 3.37 -7.45 -18.72
N VAL A 193 3.18 -8.51 -17.94
CA VAL A 193 3.95 -8.73 -16.70
C VAL A 193 5.44 -8.88 -17.00
N LEU A 194 5.78 -9.72 -17.99
CA LEU A 194 7.17 -9.89 -18.42
C LEU A 194 7.78 -8.59 -18.92
N CYS A 195 7.01 -7.78 -19.67
CA CYS A 195 7.46 -6.46 -20.11
C CYS A 195 7.82 -5.55 -18.93
N LEU A 196 6.96 -5.47 -17.90
CA LEU A 196 7.25 -4.67 -16.69
C LEU A 196 8.49 -5.20 -15.95
N LEU A 197 8.64 -6.52 -15.83
CA LEU A 197 9.84 -7.12 -15.24
C LEU A 197 11.10 -6.82 -16.07
N CYS A 198 11.02 -6.84 -17.40
CA CYS A 198 12.13 -6.50 -18.29
C CYS A 198 12.52 -5.01 -18.23
N ILE A 199 11.64 -4.12 -17.78
CA ILE A 199 11.96 -2.70 -17.56
C ILE A 199 12.80 -2.50 -16.28
N THR A 200 12.71 -3.41 -15.30
CA THR A 200 13.45 -3.31 -14.02
C THR A 200 14.98 -3.18 -14.16
N PRO A 201 15.71 -3.93 -15.03
CA PRO A 201 17.15 -3.70 -15.20
C PRO A 201 17.48 -2.32 -15.76
N PHE A 202 16.63 -1.77 -16.64
CA PHE A 202 16.79 -0.43 -17.16
C PHE A 202 16.58 0.63 -16.07
N LEU A 203 15.53 0.48 -15.24
CA LEU A 203 15.31 1.34 -14.08
C LEU A 203 16.46 1.25 -13.06
N THR A 204 16.99 0.04 -12.85
CA THR A 204 18.15 -0.19 -11.97
C THR A 204 19.38 0.55 -12.47
N TYR A 205 19.70 0.40 -13.75
CA TYR A 205 20.83 1.10 -14.39
C TYR A 205 20.68 2.61 -14.28
N TYR A 206 19.48 3.14 -14.51
CA TYR A 206 19.22 4.58 -14.46
C TYR A 206 19.25 5.14 -13.03
N ALA A 207 18.63 4.44 -12.07
CA ALA A 207 18.66 4.80 -10.66
C ALA A 207 20.06 4.72 -10.07
N ALA A 208 20.93 3.83 -10.56
CA ALA A 208 22.30 3.71 -10.07
C ALA A 208 23.24 4.87 -10.49
N LYS A 209 22.81 5.75 -11.41
CA LYS A 209 23.61 6.91 -11.85
C LYS A 209 23.75 7.98 -10.78
N ASP A 210 22.77 8.12 -9.90
CA ASP A 210 22.86 9.07 -8.78
C ASP A 210 23.45 8.37 -7.55
N PRO A 211 24.50 8.95 -6.90
CA PRO A 211 25.14 8.34 -5.74
C PRO A 211 24.18 8.11 -4.57
N ARG A 212 23.18 8.98 -4.38
CA ARG A 212 22.25 8.92 -3.24
C ARG A 212 21.30 7.73 -3.38
N THR A 213 20.76 7.53 -4.57
CA THR A 213 19.90 6.37 -4.88
C THR A 213 20.70 5.08 -4.96
N ARG A 214 21.97 5.11 -5.39
CA ARG A 214 22.85 3.94 -5.45
C ARG A 214 23.09 3.31 -4.07
N THR A 215 23.28 4.11 -3.01
CA THR A 215 23.44 3.58 -1.64
C THR A 215 22.19 2.84 -1.20
N VAL A 216 21.01 3.41 -1.48
CA VAL A 216 19.73 2.80 -1.13
C VAL A 216 19.47 1.53 -1.93
N LEU A 217 19.84 1.52 -3.21
CA LEU A 217 19.73 0.34 -4.05
C LEU A 217 20.57 -0.83 -3.54
N LYS A 218 21.60 -0.59 -2.73
CA LYS A 218 22.41 -1.64 -2.09
C LYS A 218 21.85 -2.04 -0.72
N ASP A 219 21.56 -1.05 0.12
CA ASP A 219 21.36 -1.29 1.56
C ASP A 219 19.88 -1.23 1.99
N GLY A 220 19.01 -0.70 1.13
CA GLY A 220 17.62 -0.37 1.47
C GLY A 220 16.62 -1.52 1.40
N TRP A 221 17.03 -2.75 1.11
CA TRP A 221 16.11 -3.87 0.87
C TRP A 221 15.56 -4.49 2.15
N PHE A 222 16.37 -4.57 3.21
CA PHE A 222 16.03 -5.34 4.41
C PHE A 222 14.72 -4.89 5.08
N ALA A 223 14.57 -3.60 5.34
CA ALA A 223 13.37 -3.07 5.99
C ALA A 223 12.11 -3.32 5.15
N VAL A 224 12.25 -3.25 3.83
CA VAL A 224 11.13 -3.37 2.90
C VAL A 224 10.71 -4.82 2.69
N THR A 225 11.67 -5.75 2.62
CA THR A 225 11.37 -7.18 2.57
C THR A 225 10.80 -7.69 3.89
N ALA A 226 11.30 -7.19 5.03
CA ALA A 226 10.73 -7.49 6.34
C ALA A 226 9.26 -7.06 6.44
N ALA A 227 8.91 -5.89 5.90
CA ALA A 227 7.53 -5.40 5.87
C ALA A 227 6.58 -6.33 5.10
N ILE A 228 7.03 -6.91 3.98
CA ILE A 228 6.26 -7.90 3.22
C ILE A 228 5.98 -9.14 4.07
N ILE A 229 7.02 -9.66 4.75
CA ILE A 229 6.90 -10.86 5.58
C ILE A 229 5.90 -10.62 6.72
N VAL A 230 6.01 -9.48 7.40
CA VAL A 230 5.07 -9.07 8.46
C VAL A 230 3.64 -8.90 7.92
N GLY A 231 3.48 -8.24 6.76
CA GLY A 231 2.18 -8.02 6.12
C GLY A 231 1.51 -9.32 5.71
N CYS A 232 2.23 -10.27 5.12
CA CYS A 232 1.70 -11.58 4.76
C CYS A 232 1.34 -12.42 6.01
N SER A 233 2.20 -12.39 7.04
CA SER A 233 2.00 -13.19 8.26
C SER A 233 0.80 -12.70 9.08
N SER A 234 0.64 -11.37 9.21
CA SER A 234 -0.53 -10.77 9.87
C SER A 234 -1.83 -11.13 9.16
N ALA A 235 -1.84 -11.13 7.82
CA ALA A 235 -3.02 -11.47 7.05
C ALA A 235 -3.48 -12.93 7.27
N GLN A 236 -2.53 -13.87 7.33
CA GLN A 236 -2.81 -15.28 7.57
C GLN A 236 -3.44 -15.51 8.95
N ALA A 237 -2.91 -14.85 9.99
CA ALA A 237 -3.43 -14.97 11.36
C ALA A 237 -4.91 -14.53 11.50
N HIS A 238 -5.36 -13.59 10.66
CA HIS A 238 -6.73 -13.04 10.72
C HIS A 238 -7.75 -13.74 9.81
N GLN A 239 -7.33 -14.66 8.93
CA GLN A 239 -8.26 -15.45 8.09
C GLN A 239 -9.30 -16.27 8.89
N PRO A 240 -8.94 -17.05 9.93
CA PRO A 240 -9.92 -17.87 10.66
C PRO A 240 -10.93 -17.00 11.44
N LEU A 241 -10.48 -15.92 12.08
CA LEU A 241 -11.35 -14.97 12.79
C LEU A 241 -12.38 -14.31 11.85
N ARG A 242 -11.99 -14.00 10.60
CA ARG A 242 -12.91 -13.48 9.59
C ARG A 242 -13.94 -14.51 9.15
N ALA A 243 -13.54 -15.78 9.00
CA ALA A 243 -14.46 -16.86 8.65
C ALA A 243 -15.52 -17.08 9.75
N GLU A 244 -15.10 -17.04 11.02
CA GLU A 244 -16.00 -17.12 12.17
C GLU A 244 -16.93 -15.91 12.27
N ALA A 245 -16.44 -14.68 12.08
CA ALA A 245 -17.27 -13.48 12.06
C ALA A 245 -18.33 -13.53 10.94
N LYS A 246 -17.98 -14.04 9.76
CA LYS A 246 -18.89 -14.19 8.61
C LYS A 246 -19.91 -15.33 8.81
N SER A 247 -19.58 -16.33 9.63
CA SER A 247 -20.50 -17.38 10.07
C SER A 247 -21.49 -16.85 11.11
N LYS A 248 -20.98 -16.11 12.10
CA LYS A 248 -21.78 -15.53 13.18
C LYS A 248 -22.74 -14.44 12.68
N SER A 249 -22.31 -13.62 11.72
CA SER A 249 -23.16 -12.60 11.08
C SER A 249 -24.33 -13.21 10.30
N ARG A 250 -24.08 -14.25 9.48
CA ARG A 250 -25.14 -15.00 8.76
C ARG A 250 -26.18 -15.64 9.69
N ASN A 251 -25.78 -16.04 10.90
CA ASN A 251 -26.71 -16.64 11.87
C ASN A 251 -27.53 -15.61 12.66
N PHE A 252 -27.20 -14.32 12.58
CA PHE A 252 -27.92 -13.23 13.28
C PHE A 252 -28.79 -12.37 12.35
N GLU A 253 -28.87 -12.70 11.06
CA GLU A 253 -29.60 -11.96 10.02
C GLU A 253 -31.14 -11.81 10.19
N PRO A 254 -31.88 -12.41 11.16
CA PRO A 254 -33.29 -12.04 11.33
C PRO A 254 -33.61 -10.99 12.42
N ILE A 255 -32.70 -10.58 13.33
CA ILE A 255 -33.15 -9.86 14.56
C ILE A 255 -32.49 -8.51 14.87
N VAL A 256 -31.34 -8.13 14.30
CA VAL A 256 -30.61 -6.92 14.79
C VAL A 256 -30.22 -5.94 13.68
N ASN A 257 -31.19 -5.50 12.88
CA ASN A 257 -31.01 -4.34 11.99
C ASN A 257 -31.37 -3.04 12.71
N THR A 258 -30.59 -2.61 13.71
CA THR A 258 -30.51 -1.17 14.10
C THR A 258 -29.45 -0.80 15.15
N VAL A 259 -28.82 -1.73 15.88
CA VAL A 259 -27.99 -1.36 17.06
C VAL A 259 -26.57 -1.95 17.05
N SER A 260 -26.22 -2.86 16.13
CA SER A 260 -24.92 -3.57 16.14
C SER A 260 -23.77 -2.92 15.37
N ASP A 261 -23.99 -1.79 14.68
CA ASP A 261 -22.93 -1.12 13.91
C ASP A 261 -21.80 -0.57 14.81
N PHE A 262 -22.08 -0.28 16.08
CA PHE A 262 -21.07 0.31 16.98
C PHE A 262 -20.11 -0.70 17.62
N SER A 263 -20.53 -1.96 17.83
CA SER A 263 -19.68 -2.97 18.46
C SER A 263 -18.80 -3.71 17.43
N CYS A 264 -19.23 -3.76 16.16
CA CYS A 264 -18.45 -4.35 15.07
C CYS A 264 -17.26 -3.46 14.67
N SER A 265 -17.42 -2.13 14.78
CA SER A 265 -16.33 -1.18 14.57
C SER A 265 -15.13 -1.44 15.49
N GLY A 266 -15.29 -1.93 16.72
CA GLY A 266 -14.15 -2.15 17.64
C GLY A 266 -13.18 -3.26 17.20
N LEU A 267 -13.70 -4.40 16.75
CA LEU A 267 -12.88 -5.53 16.26
C LEU A 267 -12.31 -5.26 14.86
N LEU A 268 -13.07 -4.53 14.03
CA LEU A 268 -12.64 -4.07 12.71
C LEU A 268 -11.60 -2.94 12.81
N LEU A 269 -11.72 -2.04 13.79
CA LEU A 269 -10.71 -1.04 14.10
C LEU A 269 -9.41 -1.70 14.56
N GLN A 270 -9.49 -2.78 15.35
CA GLN A 270 -8.30 -3.54 15.77
C GLN A 270 -7.62 -4.26 14.60
N SER A 271 -8.42 -4.74 13.64
CA SER A 271 -7.93 -5.30 12.38
C SER A 271 -7.32 -4.21 11.47
N ALA A 272 -7.94 -3.02 11.43
CA ALA A 272 -7.44 -1.86 10.69
C ALA A 272 -6.16 -1.29 11.34
N ILE A 273 -6.04 -1.29 12.66
CA ILE A 273 -4.85 -0.84 13.40
C ILE A 273 -3.61 -1.67 13.06
N VAL A 274 -3.79 -2.98 12.81
CA VAL A 274 -2.70 -3.89 12.43
C VAL A 274 -2.41 -3.83 10.92
N ILE A 275 -3.43 -3.58 10.08
CA ILE A 275 -3.29 -3.48 8.61
C ILE A 275 -2.74 -2.11 8.17
N PHE A 276 -3.05 -1.05 8.91
CA PHE A 276 -2.62 0.32 8.65
C PHE A 276 -1.74 0.81 9.82
N PRO A 277 -0.41 0.61 9.77
CA PRO A 277 0.50 0.96 10.87
C PRO A 277 0.46 2.45 11.25
N GLY A 278 -0.05 3.32 10.38
CA GLY A 278 -0.31 4.74 10.68
C GLY A 278 -1.36 4.98 11.77
N ILE A 279 -2.30 4.04 12.00
CA ILE A 279 -3.30 4.17 13.07
C ILE A 279 -2.66 3.89 14.44
N ALA A 280 -1.61 3.07 14.51
CA ALA A 280 -0.86 2.85 15.75
C ALA A 280 -0.20 4.15 16.28
N ALA A 281 0.15 5.09 15.39
CA ALA A 281 0.66 6.41 15.76
C ALA A 281 -0.40 7.32 16.42
N LEU A 282 -1.70 7.02 16.24
CA LEU A 282 -2.82 7.69 16.90
C LEU A 282 -3.21 7.04 18.24
N HIS A 283 -2.74 5.82 18.53
CA HIS A 283 -3.04 5.11 19.79
C HIS A 283 -2.67 5.91 21.07
N PRO A 284 -1.52 6.61 21.14
CA PRO A 284 -1.20 7.47 22.29
C PRO A 284 -2.13 8.68 22.42
N LEU A 285 -2.69 9.16 21.31
CA LEU A 285 -3.57 10.33 21.25
C LEU A 285 -5.02 9.97 21.62
N ILE A 286 -5.46 8.77 21.25
CA ILE A 286 -6.76 8.20 21.64
C ILE A 286 -6.73 7.77 23.12
N ALA A 287 -5.66 7.10 23.58
CA ALA A 287 -5.49 6.74 24.99
C ALA A 287 -5.32 7.96 25.91
N GLY A 288 -4.72 9.05 25.41
CA GLY A 288 -4.59 10.32 26.14
C GLY A 288 -5.88 11.15 26.20
N ALA A 289 -6.87 10.89 25.34
CA ALA A 289 -8.17 11.57 25.34
C ALA A 289 -9.22 10.92 26.25
N PHE A 290 -9.00 9.67 26.68
CA PHE A 290 -9.87 8.96 27.64
C PHE A 290 -9.34 8.99 29.08
N VAL A 291 -8.21 9.64 29.33
CA VAL A 291 -7.70 9.93 30.68
C VAL A 291 -7.61 11.44 30.87
N LYS A 292 -8.77 12.09 30.96
CA LYS A 292 -9.01 13.33 31.71
C LYS A 292 -10.51 13.54 31.88
#